data_AF-A0A7C1GM22-F1
#
_entry.id   AF-A0A7C1GM22-F1
#
_cell.length_a   1.000
_cell.length_b   1.000
_cell.length_c   1.000
_cell.angle_alpha   90.00
_cell.angle_beta   90.00
_cell.angle_gamma   90.00
#
_symmetry.space_group_name_H-M   'P 1'
#
loop_
_entity.id
_entity.type
_entity.pdbx_description
1 polymer ?
#
loop_
_entity_poly.entity_id
_entity_poly.type
_entity_poly.pdbx_seq_one_letter_code
_entity_poly.pdbx_strand_id
1 'polypeptide(L)' 'IRPAWSPPDDQKRTMTPRDAIRNGADYLVVGRAVLAQKDPEEAIELISLEILSS' A
#
# COMPACT_ATOMS: atom_id res chain seq x y z
N ILE A 1 -2.77 0.63 5.55
CA ILE A 1 -1.76 -0.11 4.74
C ILE A 1 -0.76 0.89 4.18
N ARG A 2 0.54 0.58 4.21
CA ARG A 2 1.60 1.45 3.69
C ARG A 2 2.43 0.68 2.66
N PRO A 3 2.42 1.06 1.38
CA PRO A 3 3.26 0.47 0.35
C PRO A 3 4.74 0.61 0.71
N ALA A 4 5.57 -0.35 0.29
CA ALA A 4 7.00 -0.37 0.64
C ALA A 4 7.77 0.89 0.20
N TRP A 5 7.31 1.55 -0.87
CA TRP A 5 7.90 2.75 -1.45
C TRP A 5 7.40 4.06 -0.81
N SER A 6 6.36 4.00 0.02
CA SER A 6 5.82 5.19 0.68
C SER A 6 6.69 5.61 1.87
N PRO A 7 7.00 6.92 2.04
CA PRO A 7 7.78 7.41 3.17
C PRO A 7 7.17 7.03 4.54
N PRO A 8 8.01 6.92 5.59
CA PRO A 8 7.53 6.81 6.96
C PRO A 8 6.69 8.03 7.34
N ASP A 9 5.63 7.79 8.10
CA ASP A 9 4.73 8.83 8.61
C ASP A 9 4.38 8.49 10.06
N ASP A 10 3.58 9.33 10.72
CA ASP A 10 3.12 9.20 12.11
C ASP A 10 2.33 7.92 12.46
N GLN A 11 2.08 7.04 11.48
CA GLN A 11 1.45 5.74 11.69
C GLN A 11 2.36 4.77 12.46
N LYS A 12 1.98 4.49 13.72
CA LYS A 12 2.71 3.57 14.62
C LYS A 12 2.65 2.09 14.23
N ARG A 13 1.60 1.64 13.53
CA ARG A 13 1.48 0.26 13.03
C ARG A 13 1.17 0.31 11.55
N THR A 14 2.11 -0.10 10.73
CA THR A 14 1.96 -0.19 9.27
C THR A 14 2.27 -1.60 8.80
N MET A 15 1.58 -2.01 7.76
CA MET A 15 1.75 -3.29 7.08
C MET A 15 1.72 -3.01 5.58
N THR A 16 2.53 -3.72 4.81
CA THR A 16 2.54 -3.61 3.35
C THR A 16 1.24 -4.18 2.77
N PRO A 17 0.82 -3.74 1.57
CA PRO A 17 -0.28 -4.37 0.85
C PRO A 17 -0.10 -5.88 0.73
N ARG A 18 1.10 -6.33 0.37
CA ARG A 18 1.44 -7.74 0.23
C ARG A 18 1.29 -8.52 1.53
N ASP A 19 1.84 -8.00 2.64
CA ASP A 19 1.72 -8.67 3.94
C ASP A 19 0.27 -8.73 4.40
N ALA A 20 -0.53 -7.71 4.14
CA ALA A 20 -1.94 -7.70 4.49
C ALA A 20 -2.71 -8.82 3.77
N ILE A 21 -2.49 -9.01 2.46
CA ILE A 21 -3.07 -10.12 1.71
C ILE A 21 -2.57 -11.47 2.22
N ARG A 22 -1.27 -11.62 2.52
CA ARG A 22 -0.72 -12.86 3.10
C ARG A 22 -1.30 -13.20 4.48
N ASN A 23 -1.69 -12.18 5.25
CA ASN A 23 -2.39 -12.35 6.52
C ASN A 23 -3.90 -12.59 6.36
N GLY A 24 -4.41 -12.72 5.13
CA GLY A 24 -5.80 -13.06 4.84
C GLY A 24 -6.75 -11.86 4.78
N ALA A 25 -6.24 -10.64 4.50
CA ALA A 25 -7.12 -9.49 4.31
C ALA A 25 -7.86 -9.57 2.97
N ASP A 26 -9.19 -9.47 3.00
CA ASP A 26 -10.02 -9.39 1.80
C ASP A 26 -10.09 -7.97 1.19
N TYR A 27 -9.91 -6.95 2.05
CA TYR A 27 -9.98 -5.54 1.66
C TYR A 27 -8.81 -4.74 2.23
N LEU A 28 -8.22 -3.88 1.41
CA LEU A 28 -7.13 -2.99 1.80
C LEU A 28 -7.60 -1.54 1.79
N VAL A 29 -7.42 -0.84 2.91
CA VAL A 29 -7.62 0.61 3.00
C VAL A 29 -6.27 1.31 2.87
N VAL A 30 -6.09 2.00 1.75
CA VAL A 30 -4.90 2.80 1.42
C VAL A 30 -5.35 4.25 1.18
N GLY A 31 -4.84 5.18 1.99
CA GLY A 31 -5.22 6.60 1.94
C GLY A 31 -4.06 7.48 1.51
N ARG A 32 -3.31 8.00 2.51
CA ARG A 32 -2.21 8.95 2.31
C ARG A 32 -1.17 8.52 1.26
N ALA A 33 -0.85 7.22 1.19
CA ALA A 33 0.12 6.72 0.22
C ALA A 33 -0.33 6.88 -1.24
N VAL A 34 -1.65 6.93 -1.50
CA VAL A 34 -2.20 7.20 -2.84
C VAL A 34 -2.45 8.70 -3.00
N LEU A 35 -3.06 9.35 -2.01
CA LEU A 35 -3.43 10.77 -2.08
C LEU A 35 -2.24 11.74 -2.11
N ALA A 36 -1.07 11.33 -1.61
CA ALA A 36 0.13 12.17 -1.59
C ALA A 36 0.98 12.02 -2.88
N GLN A 37 0.61 11.13 -3.79
CA GLN A 37 1.33 10.96 -5.05
C GLN A 37 0.84 11.96 -6.10
N LYS A 38 1.76 12.34 -7.00
CA LYS A 38 1.44 13.22 -8.12
C LYS A 38 0.46 12.56 -9.10
N ASP A 39 0.58 11.24 -9.24
CA ASP A 39 -0.27 10.42 -10.09
C ASP A 39 -0.91 9.30 -9.24
N PRO A 40 -2.19 9.46 -8.84
CA PRO A 40 -2.89 8.45 -8.05
C PRO A 40 -3.07 7.12 -8.78
N GLU A 41 -3.14 7.13 -10.12
CA GLU A 41 -3.33 5.89 -10.91
C GLU A 41 -2.05 5.04 -10.87
N GLU A 42 -0.89 5.67 -11.09
CA GLU A 42 0.42 5.02 -10.96
C GLU A 42 0.62 4.43 -9.56
N ALA A 43 0.18 5.13 -8.51
CA ALA A 43 0.25 4.64 -7.14
C ALA A 43 -0.56 3.35 -6.94
N ILE A 44 -1.74 3.25 -7.56
CA ILE A 44 -2.58 2.05 -7.52
C ILE A 44 -1.91 0.90 -8.29
N GLU A 45 -1.37 1.17 -9.49
CA GLU A 45 -0.65 0.16 -10.28
C GLU A 45 0.52 -0.45 -9.50
N LEU A 46 1.31 0.39 -8.84
CA LEU A 46 2.43 -0.05 -7.99
C LEU A 46 1.96 -0.92 -6.81
N ILE A 47 0.84 -0.57 -6.19
CA ILE A 47 0.23 -1.37 -5.10
C ILE A 47 -0.25 -2.72 -5.64
N SER A 48 -0.89 -2.74 -6.80
CA SER A 48 -1.31 -3.98 -7.46
C SER A 48 -0.11 -4.86 -7.82
N LEU A 49 0.97 -4.27 -8.34
CA LEU A 49 2.20 -5.00 -8.61
C LEU A 49 2.83 -5.57 -7.34
N GLU A 50 2.83 -4.81 -6.24
CA GLU A 50 3.33 -5.26 -4.94
C GLU A 50 2.53 -6.45 -4.40
N ILE A 51 1.20 -6.48 -4.61
CA ILE A 51 0.33 -7.59 -4.21
C ILE A 51 0.56 -8.83 -5.10
N LEU A 52 0.72 -8.64 -6.40
CA LEU A 52 0.85 -9.72 -7.38
C LEU A 52 2.26 -10.32 -7.44
N SER A 53 3.28 -9.57 -7.05
CA SER A 53 4.67 -10.06 -7.01
C SER A 53 4.86 -11.06 -5.87
N SER A 54 5.16 -12.32 -6.23
CA SER A 54 5.32 -13.46 -5.31
C SER A 54 6.53 -13.41 -4.39
#